data_AF-A0A965V2W6-F1
#
_entry.id   AF-A0A965V2W6-F1
#
_cell.length_a   1.000
_cell.length_b   1.000
_cell.length_c   1.000
_cell.angle_alpha   90.00
_cell.angle_beta   90.00
_cell.angle_gamma   90.00
#
_symmetry.space_group_name_H-M   'P 1'
#
loop_
_entity.id
_entity.type
_entity.pdbx_description
1 polymer ?
#
loop_
_entity_poly.entity_id
_entity_poly.type
_entity_poly.pdbx_seq_one_letter_code
_entity_poly.pdbx_strand_id
1 'polypeptide(L)'
;NAAKQAGINTKAGYAGVVGNALVESTVNLDPAIENIEGSGAFGIFQWKDSRRANLEKFAKESGRSASDFSTQMSFFVAELNPNSPYYDSTSDAIAPGGNLAQAMNSAKSPEEAATLFNAAYERAPGQGEGPRQNYAVEIFSEMDCVAE
;
A
#
# COMPACT_ATOMS: atom_id res chain seq x y z
N ASN A 1 11.34 5.34 -4.50
CA ASN A 1 10.49 4.90 -3.37
C ASN A 1 9.95 3.50 -3.67
N ALA A 2 9.29 2.83 -2.72
CA ALA A 2 8.83 1.44 -2.84
C ALA A 2 7.78 1.26 -3.96
N ALA A 3 6.83 2.18 -4.07
CA ALA A 3 5.83 2.18 -5.14
C ALA A 3 6.46 2.11 -6.54
N LYS A 4 7.54 2.88 -6.79
CA LYS A 4 8.32 2.79 -8.03
C LYS A 4 8.90 1.41 -8.29
N GLN A 5 9.44 0.76 -7.26
CA GLN A 5 10.00 -0.60 -7.38
C GLN A 5 8.91 -1.64 -7.63
N ALA A 6 7.69 -1.40 -7.13
CA ALA A 6 6.50 -2.20 -7.40
C ALA A 6 5.88 -1.91 -8.79
N GLY A 7 6.47 -1.03 -9.60
CA GLY A 7 6.00 -0.71 -10.95
C GLY A 7 4.93 0.39 -11.02
N ILE A 8 4.57 1.02 -9.91
CA ILE A 8 3.71 2.20 -9.87
C ILE A 8 4.58 3.42 -10.18
N ASN A 9 4.24 4.22 -11.19
CA ASN A 9 5.13 5.22 -11.77
C ASN A 9 4.49 6.60 -11.98
N THR A 10 3.25 6.79 -11.54
CA THR A 10 2.53 8.07 -11.64
C THR A 10 2.49 8.77 -10.28
N LYS A 11 2.49 10.11 -10.27
CA LYS A 11 2.30 10.89 -9.03
C LYS A 11 0.97 10.53 -8.35
N ALA A 12 -0.10 10.38 -9.12
CA ALA A 12 -1.40 9.93 -8.63
C ALA A 12 -1.30 8.55 -7.97
N GLY A 13 -0.60 7.60 -8.61
CA GLY A 13 -0.37 6.27 -8.04
C GLY A 13 0.42 6.33 -6.73
N TYR A 14 1.47 7.16 -6.63
CA TYR A 14 2.21 7.36 -5.40
C TYR A 14 1.34 7.94 -4.29
N ALA A 15 0.58 8.99 -4.60
CA ALA A 15 -0.34 9.63 -3.68
C ALA A 15 -1.42 8.67 -3.19
N GLY A 16 -2.00 7.84 -4.07
CA GLY A 16 -2.99 6.83 -3.70
C GLY A 16 -2.45 5.79 -2.72
N VAL A 17 -1.21 5.32 -2.91
CA VAL A 17 -0.55 4.40 -1.97
C VAL A 17 -0.36 5.07 -0.60
N VAL A 18 0.17 6.30 -0.58
CA VAL A 18 0.45 7.02 0.68
C VAL A 18 -0.84 7.39 1.41
N GLY A 19 -1.87 7.84 0.70
CA GLY A 19 -3.16 8.19 1.30
C GLY A 19 -3.82 7.01 2.00
N ASN A 20 -3.68 5.79 1.46
CA ASN A 20 -4.10 4.58 2.13
C ASN A 20 -3.24 4.26 3.37
N ALA A 21 -1.91 4.30 3.22
CA ALA A 21 -0.99 4.06 4.33
C ALA A 21 -1.25 4.98 5.54
N LEU A 22 -1.59 6.26 5.30
CA LEU A 22 -1.88 7.22 6.38
C LEU A 22 -3.16 6.87 7.16
N VAL A 23 -4.14 6.26 6.49
CA VAL A 23 -5.36 5.75 7.16
C VAL A 23 -5.04 4.50 7.96
N GLU A 24 -4.26 3.59 7.39
CA GLU A 24 -3.90 2.31 8.03
C GLU A 24 -2.94 2.47 9.21
N SER A 25 -2.04 3.45 9.16
CA SER A 25 -0.90 3.54 10.09
C SER A 25 -0.68 4.90 10.73
N THR A 26 -1.73 5.73 10.75
CA THR A 26 -1.75 7.12 11.23
C THR A 26 -0.96 8.09 10.34
N VAL A 27 -1.14 9.38 10.59
CA VAL A 27 -0.41 10.46 9.91
C VAL A 27 1.11 10.38 10.06
N ASN A 28 1.60 9.64 11.06
CA ASN A 28 3.04 9.45 11.29
C ASN A 28 3.63 8.26 10.53
N LEU A 29 2.81 7.48 9.81
CA LEU A 29 3.23 6.24 9.15
C LEU A 29 3.96 5.32 10.13
N ASP A 30 3.30 4.93 11.22
CA ASP A 30 3.88 4.10 12.28
C ASP A 30 3.96 2.63 11.82
N PRO A 31 5.16 2.07 11.56
CA PRO A 31 5.30 0.68 11.13
C PRO A 31 5.08 -0.33 12.26
N ALA A 32 5.06 0.11 13.52
CA ALA A 32 4.87 -0.78 14.66
C ALA A 32 3.41 -0.87 15.12
N ILE A 33 2.49 -0.15 14.46
CA ILE A 33 1.11 -0.06 14.91
C ILE A 33 0.37 -1.39 14.73
N GLU A 34 -0.24 -1.85 15.82
CA GLU A 34 -1.18 -2.97 15.83
C GLU A 34 -2.60 -2.43 15.98
N ASN A 35 -3.54 -3.05 15.29
CA ASN A 35 -4.94 -2.70 15.48
C ASN A 35 -5.37 -3.05 16.92
N ILE A 36 -5.81 -2.00 17.64
CA ILE A 36 -6.14 -2.03 19.07
C ILE A 36 -7.36 -2.94 19.35
N GLU A 37 -8.21 -3.21 18.36
CA GLU A 37 -9.41 -4.03 18.50
C GLU A 37 -9.16 -5.55 18.41
N GLY A 38 -7.90 -5.99 18.39
CA GLY A 38 -7.55 -7.41 18.42
C GLY A 38 -7.75 -8.14 17.09
N SER A 39 -7.88 -7.41 15.98
CA SER A 39 -7.98 -7.98 14.64
C SER A 39 -6.69 -8.65 14.15
N GLY A 40 -5.57 -8.42 14.85
CA GLY A 40 -4.25 -8.95 14.49
C GLY A 40 -3.63 -8.25 13.29
N ALA A 41 -4.21 -7.16 12.79
CA ALA A 41 -3.63 -6.35 11.72
C ALA A 41 -2.41 -5.54 12.22
N PHE A 42 -1.40 -5.38 11.36
CA PHE A 42 -0.10 -4.83 11.73
C PHE A 42 0.57 -3.99 10.64
N GLY A 43 1.21 -2.89 11.04
CA GLY A 43 2.12 -2.09 10.22
C GLY A 43 1.45 -1.13 9.25
N ILE A 44 2.25 -0.63 8.29
CA ILE A 44 1.91 0.47 7.38
C ILE A 44 0.65 0.24 6.56
N PHE A 45 0.41 -1.01 6.13
CA PHE A 45 -0.78 -1.41 5.37
C PHE A 45 -1.65 -2.40 6.15
N GLN A 46 -1.54 -2.40 7.49
CA GLN A 46 -2.36 -3.21 8.38
C GLN A 46 -2.51 -4.67 7.92
N TRP A 47 -1.38 -5.29 7.53
CA TRP A 47 -1.37 -6.68 7.08
C TRP A 47 -1.96 -7.58 8.16
N LYS A 48 -2.86 -8.47 7.76
CA LYS A 48 -3.55 -9.42 8.64
C LYS A 48 -3.44 -10.86 8.13
N ASP A 49 -3.81 -11.81 8.98
CA ASP A 49 -3.88 -13.24 8.65
C ASP A 49 -2.61 -13.75 7.95
N SER A 50 -2.74 -14.42 6.80
CA SER A 50 -1.62 -14.97 6.03
C SER A 50 -0.65 -13.90 5.54
N ARG A 51 -1.12 -12.68 5.27
CA ARG A 51 -0.25 -11.59 4.80
C ARG A 51 0.65 -11.06 5.93
N ARG A 52 0.14 -10.99 7.16
CA ARG A 52 0.98 -10.71 8.34
C ARG A 52 2.02 -11.80 8.56
N ALA A 53 1.60 -13.07 8.52
CA ALA A 53 2.53 -14.19 8.67
C ALA A 53 3.63 -14.17 7.58
N ASN A 54 3.27 -13.79 6.36
CA ASN A 54 4.22 -13.61 5.26
C ASN A 54 5.19 -12.44 5.49
N LEU A 55 4.73 -11.30 6.02
CA LEU A 55 5.59 -10.18 6.40
C LEU A 55 6.60 -10.61 7.49
N GLU A 56 6.13 -11.27 8.54
CA GLU A 56 6.97 -11.75 9.64
C GLU A 56 8.02 -12.77 9.14
N LYS A 57 7.61 -13.67 8.24
CA LYS A 57 8.51 -14.62 7.59
C LYS A 57 9.54 -13.91 6.71
N PHE A 58 9.11 -12.97 5.86
CA PHE A 58 9.99 -12.18 5.00
C PHE A 58 11.02 -11.40 5.81
N ALA A 59 10.60 -10.79 6.92
CA ALA A 59 11.47 -10.07 7.84
C ALA A 59 12.52 -11.01 8.46
N LYS A 60 12.08 -12.19 8.94
CA LYS A 60 12.96 -13.21 9.52
C LYS A 60 13.99 -13.73 8.52
N GLU A 61 13.57 -14.06 7.29
CA GLU A 61 14.46 -14.51 6.21
C GLU A 61 15.49 -13.44 5.82
N SER A 62 15.11 -12.17 5.95
CA SER A 62 15.98 -11.03 5.70
C SER A 62 16.87 -10.63 6.89
N GLY A 63 16.70 -11.26 8.06
CA GLY A 63 17.39 -10.89 9.29
C GLY A 63 17.03 -9.49 9.81
N ARG A 64 15.81 -9.00 9.54
CA ARG A 64 15.32 -7.65 9.91
C ARG A 64 14.07 -7.73 10.80
N SER A 65 13.64 -6.62 11.39
CA SER A 65 12.38 -6.55 12.12
C SER A 65 11.20 -6.35 11.17
N ALA A 66 10.08 -7.00 11.47
CA ALA A 66 8.81 -6.76 10.78
C ALA A 66 8.26 -5.35 11.06
N SER A 67 8.64 -4.73 12.19
CA SER A 67 8.28 -3.35 12.55
C SER A 67 9.19 -2.29 11.94
N ASP A 68 10.18 -2.66 11.12
CA ASP A 68 11.02 -1.68 10.42
C ASP A 68 10.30 -1.19 9.17
N PHE A 69 10.17 0.14 9.04
CA PHE A 69 9.55 0.76 7.87
C PHE A 69 10.16 0.27 6.54
N SER A 70 11.49 0.17 6.45
CA SER A 70 12.17 -0.32 5.25
C SER A 70 11.88 -1.79 4.93
N THR A 71 11.67 -2.62 5.96
CA THR A 71 11.30 -4.04 5.79
C THR A 71 9.90 -4.13 5.22
N GLN A 72 8.96 -3.38 5.77
CA GLN A 72 7.58 -3.32 5.28
C GLN A 72 7.48 -2.79 3.85
N MET A 73 8.26 -1.75 3.50
CA MET A 73 8.35 -1.26 2.13
C MET A 73 8.93 -2.29 1.16
N SER A 74 9.90 -3.09 1.61
CA SER A 74 10.48 -4.17 0.81
C SER A 74 9.49 -5.33 0.65
N PHE A 75 8.71 -5.62 1.68
CA PHE A 75 7.65 -6.63 1.63
C PHE A 75 6.50 -6.21 0.70
N PHE A 76 6.06 -4.95 0.77
CA PHE A 76 5.11 -4.36 -0.19
C PHE A 76 5.57 -4.58 -1.64
N VAL A 77 6.85 -4.31 -1.94
CA VAL A 77 7.42 -4.57 -3.27
C VAL A 77 7.41 -6.07 -3.61
N ALA A 78 7.73 -6.93 -2.64
CA ALA A 78 7.72 -8.37 -2.81
C ALA A 78 6.30 -8.91 -3.06
N GLU A 79 5.27 -8.37 -2.43
CA GLU A 79 3.87 -8.78 -2.68
C GLU A 79 3.38 -8.39 -4.08
N LEU A 80 3.93 -7.33 -4.67
CA LEU A 80 3.55 -6.87 -6.01
C LEU A 80 4.46 -7.40 -7.13
N ASN A 81 5.51 -8.16 -6.80
CA ASN A 81 6.43 -8.73 -7.78
C ASN A 81 6.02 -10.17 -8.15
N PRO A 82 5.62 -10.47 -9.41
CA PRO A 82 5.17 -11.81 -9.82
C PRO A 82 6.23 -12.91 -9.69
N ASN A 83 7.51 -12.56 -9.54
CA ASN A 83 8.60 -13.52 -9.33
C ASN A 83 8.90 -13.77 -7.85
N SER A 84 8.16 -13.13 -6.94
CA SER A 84 8.34 -13.28 -5.50
C SER A 84 7.53 -14.46 -4.97
N PRO A 85 8.07 -15.24 -4.00
CA PRO A 85 7.28 -16.25 -3.30
C PRO A 85 6.16 -15.63 -2.43
N TYR A 86 6.16 -14.31 -2.25
CA TYR A 86 5.17 -13.54 -1.51
C TYR A 86 4.16 -12.84 -2.43
N TYR A 87 4.20 -13.07 -3.74
CA TYR A 87 3.32 -12.39 -4.69
C TYR A 87 1.84 -12.57 -4.34
N ASP A 88 1.14 -11.45 -4.18
CA ASP A 88 -0.27 -11.38 -3.83
C ASP A 88 -0.92 -10.11 -4.43
N SER A 89 -0.81 -9.93 -5.75
CA SER A 89 -1.26 -8.71 -6.43
C SER A 89 -2.68 -8.77 -7.02
N THR A 90 -3.47 -9.81 -6.75
CA THR A 90 -4.75 -10.04 -7.43
C THR A 90 -5.90 -10.07 -6.44
N SER A 91 -6.62 -8.96 -6.36
CA SER A 91 -8.01 -8.90 -5.87
C SER A 91 -8.99 -8.94 -7.04
N ASP A 92 -10.25 -9.30 -6.79
CA ASP A 92 -11.35 -9.16 -7.77
C ASP A 92 -11.57 -7.72 -8.28
N ALA A 93 -11.01 -6.71 -7.59
CA ALA A 93 -11.04 -5.32 -8.02
C ALA A 93 -10.14 -5.01 -9.23
N ILE A 94 -9.23 -5.92 -9.60
CA ILE A 94 -8.37 -5.78 -10.79
C ILE A 94 -8.95 -6.64 -11.91
N ALA A 95 -9.08 -6.05 -13.11
CA ALA A 95 -9.58 -6.75 -14.28
C ALA A 95 -8.79 -8.05 -14.56
N PRO A 96 -9.42 -9.12 -15.06
CA PRO A 96 -8.74 -10.37 -15.40
C PRO A 96 -7.52 -10.14 -16.30
N GLY A 97 -6.36 -10.63 -15.88
CA GLY A 97 -5.09 -10.47 -16.59
C GLY A 97 -4.36 -9.13 -16.34
N GLY A 98 -4.93 -8.23 -15.54
CA GLY A 98 -4.27 -7.01 -15.07
C GLY A 98 -3.50 -7.22 -13.76
N ASN A 99 -2.69 -6.22 -13.39
CA ASN A 99 -2.07 -6.13 -12.06
C ASN A 99 -2.30 -4.74 -11.45
N LEU A 100 -2.13 -4.65 -10.12
CA LEU A 100 -2.31 -3.41 -9.37
C LEU A 100 -1.48 -2.25 -9.95
N ALA A 101 -0.21 -2.49 -10.31
CA ALA A 101 0.65 -1.42 -10.81
C ALA A 101 0.11 -0.82 -12.12
N GLN A 102 -0.39 -1.64 -13.05
CA GLN A 102 -1.03 -1.19 -14.28
C GLN A 102 -2.31 -0.39 -14.02
N ALA A 103 -3.14 -0.84 -13.07
CA ALA A 103 -4.35 -0.12 -12.69
C ALA A 103 -4.01 1.25 -12.08
N MET A 104 -3.07 1.30 -11.13
CA MET A 104 -2.61 2.53 -10.48
C MET A 104 -1.97 3.51 -11.46
N ASN A 105 -1.24 3.01 -12.47
CA ASN A 105 -0.67 3.84 -13.52
C ASN A 105 -1.72 4.40 -14.49
N SER A 106 -2.91 3.79 -14.55
CA SER A 106 -4.00 4.20 -15.44
C SER A 106 -4.94 5.21 -14.79
N ALA A 107 -4.91 5.33 -13.45
CA ALA A 107 -5.72 6.26 -12.67
C ALA A 107 -5.54 7.71 -13.15
N LYS A 108 -6.63 8.46 -13.24
CA LYS A 108 -6.68 9.84 -13.74
C LYS A 108 -6.52 10.88 -12.65
N SER A 109 -6.68 10.50 -11.39
CA SER A 109 -6.58 11.39 -10.24
C SER A 109 -6.00 10.66 -9.02
N PRO A 110 -5.46 11.38 -8.02
CA PRO A 110 -5.02 10.77 -6.77
C PRO A 110 -6.16 10.08 -6.01
N GLU A 111 -7.40 10.59 -6.09
CA GLU A 111 -8.59 9.96 -5.52
C GLU A 111 -8.88 8.61 -6.17
N GLU A 112 -8.87 8.54 -7.50
CA GLU A 112 -9.07 7.28 -8.22
C GLU A 112 -7.99 6.27 -7.87
N ALA A 113 -6.73 6.71 -7.77
CA ALA A 113 -5.63 5.86 -7.32
C ALA A 113 -5.82 5.38 -5.86
N ALA A 114 -6.29 6.24 -4.95
CA ALA A 114 -6.57 5.86 -3.57
C ALA A 114 -7.69 4.80 -3.50
N THR A 115 -8.76 4.98 -4.26
CA THR A 115 -9.87 4.03 -4.36
C THR A 115 -9.43 2.69 -4.92
N LEU A 116 -8.65 2.70 -6.00
CA LEU A 116 -8.13 1.49 -6.62
C LEU A 116 -7.22 0.73 -5.65
N PHE A 117 -6.32 1.43 -4.95
CA PHE A 117 -5.45 0.80 -3.96
C PHE A 117 -6.24 0.22 -2.78
N ASN A 118 -7.24 0.94 -2.26
CA ASN A 118 -8.10 0.46 -1.19
C ASN A 118 -8.85 -0.82 -1.60
N ALA A 119 -9.45 -0.80 -2.78
CA ALA A 119 -10.20 -1.93 -3.29
C ALA A 119 -9.30 -3.15 -3.57
N ALA A 120 -8.08 -2.93 -4.08
CA ALA A 120 -7.26 -4.00 -4.59
C ALA A 120 -6.17 -4.52 -3.64
N TYR A 121 -5.53 -3.64 -2.87
CA TYR A 121 -4.44 -3.99 -1.97
C TYR A 121 -4.91 -4.10 -0.52
N GLU A 122 -5.68 -3.13 -0.03
CA GLU A 122 -6.30 -3.20 1.32
C GLU A 122 -7.49 -4.16 1.36
N ARG A 123 -8.09 -4.44 0.19
CA ARG A 123 -9.27 -5.30 0.02
C ARG A 123 -10.45 -4.85 0.89
N ALA A 124 -10.59 -3.53 1.04
CA ALA A 124 -11.60 -2.91 1.89
C ALA A 124 -12.46 -1.88 1.11
N PRO A 125 -13.07 -2.27 -0.03
CA PRO A 125 -13.78 -1.33 -0.90
C PRO A 125 -14.87 -0.56 -0.13
N GLY A 126 -14.82 0.78 -0.23
CA GLY A 126 -15.75 1.69 0.44
C GLY A 126 -15.44 2.00 1.91
N GLN A 127 -14.49 1.30 2.53
CA GLN A 127 -14.09 1.55 3.93
C GLN A 127 -13.01 2.64 3.99
N GLY A 128 -13.28 3.71 4.75
CA GLY A 128 -12.34 4.82 4.92
C GLY A 128 -12.08 5.64 3.65
N GLU A 129 -12.95 5.53 2.64
CA GLU A 129 -12.73 6.09 1.30
C GLU A 129 -12.47 7.60 1.30
N GLY A 130 -13.29 8.38 2.00
CA GLY A 130 -13.14 9.84 2.07
C GLY A 130 -11.77 10.26 2.63
N PRO A 131 -11.36 9.80 3.83
CA PRO A 131 -10.02 10.06 4.35
C PRO A 131 -8.88 9.63 3.41
N ARG A 132 -8.97 8.44 2.80
CA ARG A 132 -7.93 7.93 1.87
C ARG A 132 -7.76 8.86 0.66
N GLN A 133 -8.88 9.29 0.06
CA GLN A 133 -8.90 10.21 -1.07
C GLN A 133 -8.37 11.60 -0.68
N ASN A 134 -8.80 12.13 0.47
CA ASN A 134 -8.33 13.43 0.97
C ASN A 134 -6.81 13.44 1.17
N TYR A 135 -6.25 12.45 1.86
CA TYR A 135 -4.80 12.35 2.04
C TYR A 135 -4.06 12.17 0.70
N ALA A 136 -4.62 11.42 -0.24
CA ALA A 136 -4.01 11.30 -1.56
C ALA A 136 -3.98 12.66 -2.29
N VAL A 137 -5.04 13.47 -2.21
CA VAL A 137 -5.07 14.82 -2.81
C VAL A 137 -4.04 15.74 -2.17
N GLU A 138 -3.92 15.72 -0.84
CA GLU A 138 -2.93 16.52 -0.10
C GLU A 138 -1.50 16.17 -0.55
N ILE A 139 -1.15 14.87 -0.53
CA ILE A 139 0.16 14.37 -0.94
C ILE A 139 0.44 14.67 -2.41
N PHE A 140 -0.54 14.52 -3.29
CA PHE A 140 -0.40 14.83 -4.71
C PHE A 140 -0.08 16.32 -4.93
N SER A 141 -0.80 17.19 -4.22
CA SER A 141 -0.59 18.64 -4.28
C SER A 141 0.81 19.03 -3.80
N GLU A 142 1.29 18.42 -2.70
CA GLU A 142 2.66 18.63 -2.22
C GLU A 142 3.71 18.19 -3.24
N MET A 143 3.51 17.05 -3.93
CA MET A 143 4.41 16.55 -4.98
C MET A 143 4.46 17.44 -6.23
N ASP A 144 3.41 18.22 -6.49
CA ASP A 144 3.40 19.20 -7.58
C ASP A 144 4.10 20.50 -7.18
N CYS A 145 3.97 20.94 -5.93
CA CYS A 145 4.64 22.12 -5.41
C CYS A 145 6.18 22.00 -5.33
N VAL A 146 6.75 20.79 -5.23
CA VAL A 146 8.21 20.57 -5.19
C VAL A 146 8.87 20.32 -6.55
N ALA A 147 8.11 20.42 -7.65
CA ALA A 147 8.62 20.17 -9.00
C ALA A 147 9.11 21.43 -9.75
N GLU A 148 9.20 22.58 -9.06
CA GLU A 148 9.74 23.85 -9.57
C GLU A 148 11.20 24.09 -9.15
#